data_AF-A0A0K6FNL7-F1
#
_entry.id   AF-A0A0K6FNL7-F1
#
_cell.length_a   1.000
_cell.length_b   1.000
_cell.length_c   1.000
_cell.angle_alpha   90.00
_cell.angle_beta   90.00
_cell.angle_gamma   90.00
#
_symmetry.space_group_name_H-M   'P 1'
#
loop_
_entity.id
_entity.type
_entity.pdbx_description
1 polymer ?
#
loop_
_entity_poly.entity_id
_entity_poly.type
_entity_poly.pdbx_seq_one_letter_code
_entity_poly.pdbx_strand_id
1 'polypeptide(L)'
;MCPNHNEGTVEPLSADTVSGNPLPSVAVLSHIVDVHCHPTDTSPISDEHIQAVQLGQICAMSSNADDQAKVRELGQRMGDRVIMCFGYHPWWSHRISILDTPLPTEDHYRAIFNPTEKQEEAFQSLISSLPPPRPLKEVLEELRQNLQLTPSTMVGEVGIDRVFRVRFSASEGDTKLSPFTVPQEHQLAVLEGQIAIAVELGKNISLHSVKASGATIELFKNMRNKHGAAWEKINVDLHSCTLSGETWKSIEKAHQNVYLSLSTAINIRPNSTAVLQLIQSCDPTRLMVESDFPYISHTTQRTWDMLCLVARERGWRIEEEWNYPETTERTDGKHEQTWGAVKRIESNWNTFRKGGKGLLPDQESRKDRRLNELQRKYAPDDDD
;
A
#
# COMPACT_ATOMS: atom_id res chain seq x y z
N MET A 1 5.30 11.71 2.27
CA MET A 1 4.57 12.15 3.51
C MET A 1 3.25 12.80 3.16
N CYS A 2 2.15 12.45 3.85
CA CYS A 2 0.83 13.07 3.69
C CYS A 2 0.87 14.60 3.71
N PRO A 3 0.50 15.31 2.62
CA PRO A 3 0.44 16.76 2.55
C PRO A 3 -0.57 17.38 3.54
N ASN A 4 -1.39 16.57 4.19
CA ASN A 4 -2.42 17.02 5.14
C ASN A 4 -2.09 16.70 6.60
N HIS A 5 -0.88 16.23 6.91
CA HIS A 5 -0.44 16.20 8.30
C HIS A 5 -0.06 17.63 8.73
N ASN A 6 -0.98 18.23 9.49
CA ASN A 6 -0.80 19.52 10.14
C ASN A 6 0.33 19.38 11.18
N GLU A 7 1.50 19.98 10.94
CA GLU A 7 2.47 20.29 12.00
C GLU A 7 1.88 21.39 12.88
N GLY A 8 0.95 21.01 13.75
CA GLY A 8 0.52 21.86 14.84
C GLY A 8 1.67 21.97 15.84
N THR A 9 1.99 23.18 16.26
CA THR A 9 2.88 23.47 17.39
C THR A 9 2.41 22.70 18.63
N VAL A 10 3.16 21.66 19.00
CA VAL A 10 2.96 20.86 20.21
C VAL A 10 4.18 21.08 21.10
N GLU A 11 4.00 21.73 22.25
CA GLU A 11 4.96 21.61 23.35
C GLU A 11 5.06 20.13 23.77
N PRO A 12 6.27 19.66 24.12
CA PRO A 12 6.65 18.26 23.94
C PRO A 12 6.03 17.37 25.01
N LEU A 13 4.97 16.66 24.67
CA LEU A 13 4.63 15.41 25.33
C LEU A 13 5.44 14.30 24.64
N SER A 14 6.55 13.93 25.30
CA SER A 14 7.61 12.98 24.94
C SER A 14 7.30 12.03 23.77
N ALA A 15 7.83 12.36 22.60
CA ALA A 15 7.94 11.51 21.42
C ALA A 15 8.98 10.36 21.56
N ASP A 16 9.36 9.99 22.78
CA ASP A 16 10.48 9.08 23.09
C ASP A 16 10.07 7.61 23.33
N THR A 17 8.93 7.14 22.81
CA THR A 17 8.50 5.73 23.03
C THR A 17 8.55 4.82 21.80
N VAL A 18 9.28 5.23 20.76
CA VAL A 18 10.01 4.28 19.91
C VAL A 18 11.48 4.68 19.96
N SER A 19 12.14 4.31 21.07
CA SER A 19 13.59 4.31 21.17
C SER A 19 14.15 3.53 19.99
N GLY A 20 15.11 4.11 19.25
CA GLY A 20 15.77 3.42 18.14
C GLY A 20 16.35 2.11 18.64
N ASN A 21 15.65 1.01 18.35
CA ASN A 21 16.08 -0.31 18.81
C ASN A 21 17.47 -0.53 18.22
N PRO A 22 18.43 -1.07 18.98
CA PRO A 22 19.74 -1.33 18.46
C PRO A 22 19.61 -2.21 17.22
N LEU A 23 20.26 -1.79 16.12
CA LEU A 23 20.26 -2.55 14.88
C LEU A 23 21.00 -3.88 15.10
N PRO A 24 20.49 -5.00 14.58
CA PRO A 24 21.20 -6.27 14.59
C PRO A 24 22.31 -6.24 13.54
N SER A 25 22.99 -7.37 13.34
CA SER A 25 23.97 -7.49 12.27
C SER A 25 23.36 -7.24 10.88
N VAL A 26 24.18 -6.74 9.94
CA VAL A 26 23.77 -6.56 8.53
C VAL A 26 23.30 -7.88 7.90
N ALA A 27 23.85 -9.02 8.35
CA ALA A 27 23.38 -10.33 7.92
C ALA A 27 21.89 -10.53 8.20
N VAL A 28 21.42 -10.17 9.41
CA VAL A 28 19.99 -10.23 9.77
C VAL A 28 19.18 -9.18 9.00
N LEU A 29 19.66 -7.94 8.91
CA LEU A 29 18.96 -6.86 8.19
C LEU A 29 18.77 -7.15 6.70
N SER A 30 19.69 -7.92 6.09
CA SER A 30 19.61 -8.30 4.67
C SER A 30 18.42 -9.19 4.32
N HIS A 31 17.72 -9.75 5.32
CA HIS A 31 16.49 -10.54 5.14
C HIS A 31 15.21 -9.72 5.35
N ILE A 32 15.34 -8.42 5.61
CA ILE A 32 14.21 -7.52 5.83
C ILE A 32 13.99 -6.69 4.58
N VAL A 33 12.72 -6.51 4.23
CA VAL A 33 12.28 -5.62 3.18
C VAL A 33 11.45 -4.51 3.77
N ASP A 34 11.78 -3.27 3.43
CA ASP A 34 10.86 -2.16 3.62
C ASP A 34 9.80 -2.23 2.50
N VAL A 35 8.59 -2.68 2.83
CA VAL A 35 7.56 -2.92 1.80
C VAL A 35 6.92 -1.62 1.28
N HIS A 36 7.23 -0.46 1.88
CA HIS A 36 6.72 0.83 1.43
C HIS A 36 7.57 2.00 1.95
N CYS A 37 8.21 2.73 1.03
CA CYS A 37 8.92 3.98 1.34
C CYS A 37 8.87 4.98 0.19
N HIS A 38 9.15 6.25 0.50
CA HIS A 38 9.11 7.37 -0.47
C HIS A 38 10.48 8.02 -0.63
N PRO A 39 11.55 7.27 -0.98
CA PRO A 39 12.92 7.78 -0.93
C PRO A 39 13.13 8.99 -1.87
N THR A 40 12.29 9.14 -2.89
CA THR A 40 12.38 10.20 -3.90
C THR A 40 11.69 11.51 -3.51
N ASP A 41 10.90 11.53 -2.43
CA ASP A 41 10.28 12.76 -1.89
C ASP A 41 11.34 13.78 -1.47
N THR A 42 12.53 13.33 -1.09
CA THR A 42 13.65 14.17 -0.62
C THR A 42 14.82 14.22 -1.61
N SER A 43 14.52 14.06 -2.90
CA SER A 43 15.53 14.11 -3.97
C SER A 43 16.30 15.45 -4.02
N PRO A 44 17.59 15.45 -4.41
CA PRO A 44 18.35 14.32 -4.94
C PRO A 44 18.84 13.33 -3.87
N ILE A 45 18.90 12.05 -4.24
CA ILE A 45 19.43 10.98 -3.37
C ILE A 45 20.93 10.80 -3.66
N SER A 46 21.81 11.07 -2.68
CA SER A 46 23.25 10.88 -2.83
C SER A 46 23.69 9.41 -2.69
N ASP A 47 24.94 9.10 -3.06
CA ASP A 47 25.47 7.75 -2.89
C ASP A 47 25.64 7.39 -1.40
N GLU A 48 25.93 8.36 -0.53
CA GLU A 48 26.00 8.16 0.92
C GLU A 48 24.63 7.75 1.48
N HIS A 49 23.55 8.36 0.98
CA HIS A 49 22.18 7.98 1.36
C HIS A 49 21.87 6.53 0.96
N ILE A 50 22.31 6.09 -0.22
CA ILE A 50 22.14 4.70 -0.69
C ILE A 50 22.95 3.72 0.17
N GLN A 51 24.21 4.07 0.48
CA GLN A 51 25.09 3.23 1.29
C GLN A 51 24.60 3.06 2.73
N ALA A 52 23.80 3.99 3.25
CA ALA A 52 23.19 3.89 4.57
C ALA A 52 22.09 2.81 4.67
N VAL A 53 21.54 2.34 3.55
CA VAL A 53 20.53 1.29 3.54
C VAL A 53 21.20 -0.05 3.82
N GLN A 54 20.83 -0.69 4.93
CA GLN A 54 21.34 -2.02 5.32
C GLN A 54 20.31 -3.14 5.13
N LEU A 55 19.07 -2.78 4.79
CA LEU A 55 17.99 -3.72 4.45
C LEU A 55 18.32 -4.48 3.17
N GLY A 56 17.74 -5.68 3.02
CA GLY A 56 17.90 -6.48 1.80
C GLY A 56 17.32 -5.77 0.58
N GLN A 57 16.08 -5.31 0.70
CA GLN A 57 15.37 -4.57 -0.34
C GLN A 57 14.50 -3.45 0.24
N ILE A 58 14.14 -2.49 -0.61
CA ILE A 58 13.12 -1.49 -0.34
C ILE A 58 12.13 -1.43 -1.51
N CYS A 59 10.87 -1.15 -1.23
CA CYS A 59 9.85 -0.85 -2.24
C CYS A 59 9.69 0.66 -2.33
N ALA A 60 10.25 1.25 -3.38
CA ALA A 60 10.27 2.69 -3.59
C ALA A 60 9.03 3.12 -4.38
N MET A 61 8.15 3.88 -3.72
CA MET A 61 6.86 4.30 -4.25
C MET A 61 6.99 5.61 -5.04
N SER A 62 6.48 5.60 -6.27
CA SER A 62 6.10 6.84 -6.96
C SER A 62 4.68 7.23 -6.55
N SER A 63 4.39 8.52 -6.53
CA SER A 63 3.08 9.04 -6.18
C SER A 63 2.46 9.88 -7.31
N ASN A 64 3.27 10.39 -8.24
CA ASN A 64 2.81 11.29 -9.30
C ASN A 64 3.73 11.26 -10.54
N ALA A 65 3.43 12.11 -11.53
CA ALA A 65 4.21 12.17 -12.77
C ALA A 65 5.70 12.55 -12.54
N ASP A 66 6.00 13.35 -11.53
CA ASP A 66 7.33 13.93 -11.32
C ASP A 66 8.30 12.98 -10.61
N ASP A 67 7.80 11.98 -9.86
CA ASP A 67 8.63 11.04 -9.10
C ASP A 67 8.76 9.66 -9.77
N GLN A 68 7.93 9.31 -10.75
CA GLN A 68 8.07 8.08 -11.54
C GLN A 68 9.49 7.93 -12.14
N ALA A 69 10.03 9.01 -12.73
CA ALA A 69 11.38 8.99 -13.31
C ALA A 69 12.48 8.84 -12.24
N LYS A 70 12.26 9.42 -11.05
CA LYS A 70 13.21 9.36 -9.93
C LYS A 70 13.26 7.95 -9.34
N VAL A 71 12.11 7.28 -9.21
CA VAL A 71 12.03 5.87 -8.79
C VAL A 71 12.75 4.98 -9.78
N ARG A 72 12.59 5.23 -11.09
CA ARG A 72 13.33 4.51 -12.13
C ARG A 72 14.84 4.69 -12.00
N GLU A 73 15.30 5.92 -11.82
CA GLU A 73 16.73 6.22 -11.63
C GLU A 73 17.28 5.52 -10.38
N LEU A 74 16.55 5.55 -9.27
CA LEU A 74 16.94 4.88 -8.03
C LEU A 74 17.06 3.36 -8.25
N GLY A 75 16.10 2.75 -8.95
CA GLY A 75 16.14 1.34 -9.33
C GLY A 75 17.34 0.99 -10.21
N GLN A 76 17.72 1.87 -11.15
CA GLN A 76 18.93 1.69 -11.96
C GLN A 76 20.22 1.76 -11.14
N ARG A 77 20.26 2.63 -10.11
CA ARG A 77 21.43 2.80 -9.23
C ARG A 77 21.59 1.68 -8.21
N MET A 78 20.48 1.16 -7.67
CA MET A 78 20.49 0.16 -6.59
C MET A 78 20.22 -1.29 -7.06
N GLY A 79 19.83 -1.48 -8.32
CA GLY A 79 19.54 -2.79 -8.90
C GLY A 79 18.45 -3.54 -8.13
N ASP A 80 18.66 -4.83 -7.90
CA ASP A 80 17.70 -5.71 -7.23
C ASP A 80 17.40 -5.33 -5.75
N ARG A 81 18.15 -4.39 -5.16
CA ARG A 81 17.83 -3.84 -3.83
C ARG A 81 16.62 -2.91 -3.83
N VAL A 82 16.12 -2.51 -4.99
CA VAL A 82 14.93 -1.66 -5.12
C VAL A 82 13.87 -2.35 -5.96
N ILE A 83 12.70 -2.52 -5.35
CA ILE A 83 11.47 -2.77 -6.06
C ILE A 83 10.91 -1.42 -6.48
N MET A 84 10.89 -1.17 -7.80
CA MET A 84 10.31 0.05 -8.35
C MET A 84 8.78 -0.07 -8.36
N CYS A 85 8.13 0.76 -7.57
CA CYS A 85 6.68 0.83 -7.50
C CYS A 85 6.20 2.07 -8.26
N PHE A 86 5.31 1.84 -9.22
CA PHE A 86 4.79 2.88 -10.11
C PHE A 86 3.29 3.06 -9.92
N GLY A 87 2.83 4.30 -9.85
CA GLY A 87 1.44 4.61 -9.51
C GLY A 87 1.16 6.08 -9.31
N TYR A 88 -0.12 6.41 -9.37
CA TYR A 88 -0.67 7.72 -9.14
C TYR A 88 -1.53 7.72 -7.89
N HIS A 89 -1.02 8.42 -6.87
CA HIS A 89 -1.63 8.55 -5.56
C HIS A 89 -2.95 9.34 -5.64
N PRO A 90 -3.98 9.03 -4.81
CA PRO A 90 -5.26 9.76 -4.80
C PRO A 90 -5.12 11.28 -4.61
N TRP A 91 -4.05 11.76 -3.99
CA TRP A 91 -3.78 13.20 -3.87
C TRP A 91 -3.68 13.90 -5.22
N TRP A 92 -3.19 13.21 -6.26
CA TRP A 92 -2.97 13.79 -7.58
C TRP A 92 -4.08 13.44 -8.57
N SER A 93 -5.10 12.69 -8.14
CA SER A 93 -6.24 12.29 -8.98
C SER A 93 -7.01 13.48 -9.57
N HIS A 94 -7.02 14.65 -8.90
CA HIS A 94 -7.61 15.87 -9.43
C HIS A 94 -6.95 16.35 -10.73
N ARG A 95 -5.67 16.01 -10.97
CA ARG A 95 -4.93 16.38 -12.20
C ARG A 95 -5.17 15.40 -13.35
N ILE A 96 -6.03 14.40 -13.15
CA ILE A 96 -6.31 13.35 -14.12
C ILE A 96 -7.77 13.49 -14.55
N SER A 97 -8.01 13.57 -15.86
CA SER A 97 -9.34 13.52 -16.45
C SER A 97 -9.74 12.09 -16.73
N ILE A 98 -10.95 11.71 -16.32
CA ILE A 98 -11.54 10.40 -16.64
C ILE A 98 -12.22 10.39 -18.02
N LEU A 99 -12.15 11.51 -18.76
CA LEU A 99 -12.63 11.62 -20.13
C LEU A 99 -11.48 11.36 -21.13
N ASP A 100 -11.82 10.79 -22.29
CA ASP A 100 -10.85 10.57 -23.37
C ASP A 100 -10.28 11.90 -23.90
N THR A 101 -11.14 12.90 -24.03
CA THR A 101 -10.76 14.28 -24.34
C THR A 101 -11.00 15.11 -23.09
N PRO A 102 -9.94 15.58 -22.40
CA PRO A 102 -10.10 16.41 -21.22
C PRO A 102 -10.82 17.71 -21.53
N LEU A 103 -11.61 18.19 -20.57
CA LEU A 103 -12.17 19.53 -20.60
C LEU A 103 -11.05 20.58 -20.52
N PRO A 104 -11.30 21.83 -20.95
CA PRO A 104 -10.43 22.95 -20.62
C PRO A 104 -10.12 22.98 -19.12
N THR A 105 -8.92 23.46 -18.76
CA THR A 105 -8.39 23.38 -17.39
C THR A 105 -9.39 23.84 -16.34
N GLU A 106 -9.97 25.04 -16.50
CA GLU A 106 -10.93 25.58 -15.54
C GLU A 106 -12.20 24.72 -15.43
N ASP A 107 -12.78 24.31 -16.55
CA ASP A 107 -13.99 23.50 -16.60
C ASP A 107 -13.80 22.14 -15.91
N HIS A 108 -12.65 21.50 -16.11
CA HIS A 108 -12.28 20.25 -15.45
C HIS A 108 -12.25 20.41 -13.93
N TYR A 109 -11.52 21.39 -13.42
CA TYR A 109 -11.42 21.59 -11.97
C TYR A 109 -12.71 22.11 -11.35
N ARG A 110 -13.53 22.89 -12.08
CA ARG A 110 -14.89 23.25 -11.64
C ARG A 110 -15.76 22.00 -11.51
N ALA A 111 -15.69 21.07 -12.46
CA ALA A 111 -16.46 19.83 -12.39
C ALA A 111 -16.03 18.93 -11.21
N ILE A 112 -14.74 18.86 -10.90
CA ILE A 112 -14.23 18.08 -9.76
C ILE A 112 -14.55 18.75 -8.42
N PHE A 113 -14.24 20.03 -8.28
CA PHE A 113 -14.30 20.71 -6.98
C PHE A 113 -15.67 21.29 -6.65
N ASN A 114 -16.51 21.51 -7.67
CA ASN A 114 -17.85 22.07 -7.58
C ASN A 114 -17.94 23.28 -6.61
N PRO A 115 -17.18 24.37 -6.87
CA PRO A 115 -17.08 25.49 -5.95
C PRO A 115 -18.44 26.17 -5.74
N THR A 116 -18.76 26.48 -4.48
CA THR A 116 -19.89 27.36 -4.15
C THR A 116 -19.53 28.83 -4.40
N GLU A 117 -20.53 29.72 -4.46
CA GLU A 117 -20.30 31.17 -4.62
C GLU A 117 -19.30 31.73 -3.59
N LYS A 118 -19.34 31.24 -2.35
CA LYS A 118 -18.42 31.66 -1.27
C LYS A 118 -17.00 31.14 -1.44
N GLN A 119 -16.79 30.13 -2.28
CA GLN A 119 -15.50 29.51 -2.54
C GLN A 119 -14.91 29.97 -3.86
N GLU A 120 -15.58 30.85 -4.61
CA GLU A 120 -15.13 31.27 -5.94
C GLU A 120 -13.76 31.96 -5.89
N GLU A 121 -13.53 32.85 -4.93
CA GLU A 121 -12.21 33.49 -4.74
C GLU A 121 -11.12 32.44 -4.46
N ALA A 122 -11.39 31.48 -3.57
CA ALA A 122 -10.47 30.39 -3.28
C ALA A 122 -10.23 29.49 -4.51
N PHE A 123 -11.26 29.26 -5.32
CA PHE A 123 -11.14 28.50 -6.56
C PHE A 123 -10.23 29.23 -7.56
N GLN A 124 -10.43 30.53 -7.75
CA GLN A 124 -9.61 31.36 -8.63
C GLN A 124 -8.14 31.45 -8.19
N SER A 125 -7.87 31.55 -6.89
CA SER A 125 -6.50 31.45 -6.37
C SER A 125 -5.89 30.08 -6.68
N LEU A 126 -6.63 28.99 -6.43
CA LEU A 126 -6.11 27.64 -6.62
C LEU A 126 -5.85 27.31 -8.10
N ILE A 127 -6.81 27.56 -8.98
CA ILE A 127 -6.75 27.17 -10.41
C ILE A 127 -5.56 27.79 -11.13
N SER A 128 -5.13 28.99 -10.73
CA SER A 128 -3.97 29.68 -11.29
C SER A 128 -2.66 28.87 -11.21
N SER A 129 -2.60 27.91 -10.27
CA SER A 129 -1.43 27.07 -10.01
C SER A 129 -1.58 25.63 -10.49
N LEU A 130 -2.77 25.23 -10.94
CA LEU A 130 -3.04 23.86 -11.33
C LEU A 130 -2.73 23.63 -12.82
N PRO A 131 -2.08 22.51 -13.18
CA PRO A 131 -1.76 22.21 -14.57
C PRO A 131 -3.01 21.78 -15.35
N PRO A 132 -2.98 21.82 -16.69
CA PRO A 132 -3.98 21.15 -17.52
C PRO A 132 -4.15 19.67 -17.12
N PRO A 133 -5.38 19.14 -17.10
CA PRO A 133 -5.61 17.76 -16.73
C PRO A 133 -5.06 16.78 -17.76
N ARG A 134 -4.40 15.70 -17.30
CA ARG A 134 -3.95 14.61 -18.16
C ARG A 134 -5.06 13.59 -18.39
N PRO A 135 -5.29 13.09 -19.61
CA PRO A 135 -6.23 11.99 -19.82
C PRO A 135 -5.80 10.74 -19.06
N LEU A 136 -6.74 10.06 -18.39
CA LEU A 136 -6.49 8.81 -17.66
C LEU A 136 -5.87 7.75 -18.59
N LYS A 137 -6.27 7.71 -19.86
CA LYS A 137 -5.69 6.79 -20.84
C LYS A 137 -4.18 6.94 -20.99
N GLU A 138 -3.66 8.17 -21.02
CA GLU A 138 -2.22 8.43 -21.11
C GLU A 138 -1.50 8.03 -19.83
N VAL A 139 -2.10 8.33 -18.69
CA VAL A 139 -1.61 7.94 -17.36
C VAL A 139 -1.47 6.41 -17.26
N LEU A 140 -2.47 5.66 -17.73
CA LEU A 140 -2.46 4.19 -17.70
C LEU A 140 -1.46 3.58 -18.69
N GLU A 141 -1.26 4.20 -19.85
CA GLU A 141 -0.26 3.74 -20.82
C GLU A 141 1.16 3.96 -20.30
N GLU A 142 1.44 5.11 -19.68
CA GLU A 142 2.70 5.36 -19.00
C GLU A 142 2.94 4.36 -17.86
N LEU A 143 1.91 4.09 -17.04
CA LEU A 143 1.98 3.09 -15.98
C LEU A 143 2.30 1.70 -16.55
N ARG A 144 1.63 1.28 -17.62
CA ARG A 144 1.89 -0.01 -18.29
C ARG A 144 3.35 -0.12 -18.74
N GLN A 145 3.89 0.93 -19.34
CA GLN A 145 5.30 0.96 -19.79
C GLN A 145 6.27 0.85 -18.61
N ASN A 146 6.03 1.59 -17.53
CA ASN A 146 6.87 1.54 -16.33
C ASN A 146 6.86 0.15 -15.67
N LEU A 147 5.70 -0.49 -15.60
CA LEU A 147 5.57 -1.83 -15.00
C LEU A 147 6.25 -2.95 -15.81
N GLN A 148 6.61 -2.69 -17.07
CA GLN A 148 7.32 -3.65 -17.92
C GLN A 148 8.85 -3.50 -17.85
N LEU A 149 9.37 -2.51 -17.11
CA LEU A 149 10.82 -2.27 -17.00
C LEU A 149 11.58 -3.46 -16.40
N THR A 150 11.03 -4.09 -15.36
CA THR A 150 11.57 -5.31 -14.75
C THR A 150 10.43 -6.24 -14.33
N PRO A 151 10.68 -7.55 -14.19
CA PRO A 151 9.69 -8.48 -13.66
C PRO A 151 9.25 -8.14 -12.23
N SER A 152 10.14 -7.52 -11.44
CA SER A 152 9.96 -7.24 -10.02
C SER A 152 9.14 -5.97 -9.71
N THR A 153 8.84 -5.12 -10.69
CA THR A 153 8.04 -3.90 -10.46
C THR A 153 6.68 -4.19 -9.81
N MET A 154 6.14 -3.18 -9.12
CA MET A 154 4.82 -3.22 -8.48
C MET A 154 3.99 -1.98 -8.81
N VAL A 155 2.67 -2.07 -8.60
CA VAL A 155 1.80 -0.89 -8.66
C VAL A 155 1.76 -0.24 -7.28
N GLY A 156 2.13 1.03 -7.19
CA GLY A 156 2.10 1.76 -5.93
C GLY A 156 2.87 3.08 -6.01
N GLU A 157 2.48 4.09 -5.24
CA GLU A 157 1.35 4.11 -4.31
C GLU A 157 0.05 4.52 -5.04
N VAL A 158 -1.01 3.74 -4.89
CA VAL A 158 -2.34 4.01 -5.46
C VAL A 158 -3.41 3.84 -4.39
N GLY A 159 -4.56 4.50 -4.47
CA GLY A 159 -5.60 4.25 -3.48
C GLY A 159 -6.70 5.30 -3.36
N ILE A 160 -7.27 5.41 -2.16
CA ILE A 160 -8.39 6.32 -1.82
C ILE A 160 -8.05 7.12 -0.56
N ASP A 161 -8.16 8.44 -0.64
CA ASP A 161 -8.01 9.35 0.49
C ASP A 161 -9.22 10.29 0.58
N ARG A 162 -10.10 10.03 1.56
CA ARG A 162 -11.31 10.84 1.78
C ARG A 162 -11.08 12.14 2.54
N VAL A 163 -9.91 12.32 3.13
CA VAL A 163 -9.58 13.55 3.89
C VAL A 163 -8.63 14.46 3.11
N PHE A 164 -8.14 14.02 1.96
CA PHE A 164 -7.25 14.82 1.14
C PHE A 164 -7.88 16.15 0.73
N ARG A 165 -7.15 17.23 1.00
CA ARG A 165 -7.41 18.57 0.48
C ARG A 165 -6.27 19.04 -0.41
N VAL A 166 -6.63 19.70 -1.50
CA VAL A 166 -5.63 20.30 -2.41
C VAL A 166 -4.99 21.49 -1.70
N ARG A 167 -3.66 21.63 -1.79
CA ARG A 167 -2.93 22.78 -1.25
C ARG A 167 -3.01 23.97 -2.19
N PHE A 168 -3.00 25.18 -1.64
CA PHE A 168 -2.70 26.37 -2.45
C PHE A 168 -1.23 26.35 -2.91
N SER A 169 -0.92 27.17 -3.92
CA SER A 169 0.45 27.35 -4.41
C SER A 169 1.39 27.81 -3.28
N ALA A 170 2.67 27.43 -3.40
CA ALA A 170 3.76 27.82 -2.49
C ALA A 170 3.84 29.34 -2.25
N SER A 171 3.42 30.16 -3.23
CA SER A 171 3.39 31.63 -3.12
C SER A 171 2.41 32.16 -2.06
N GLU A 172 1.43 31.37 -1.63
CA GLU A 172 0.46 31.73 -0.57
C GLU A 172 0.76 31.07 0.78
N GLY A 173 1.94 30.44 0.91
CA GLY A 173 2.39 29.68 2.07
C GLY A 173 2.21 28.17 1.86
N ASP A 174 3.32 27.43 1.83
CA ASP A 174 3.44 25.98 1.51
C ASP A 174 2.52 25.03 2.31
N THR A 175 1.83 25.54 3.34
CA THR A 175 1.04 24.76 4.29
C THR A 175 -0.47 25.04 4.24
N LYS A 176 -0.94 26.04 3.46
CA LYS A 176 -2.37 26.39 3.47
C LYS A 176 -3.20 25.41 2.63
N LEU A 177 -4.09 24.68 3.29
CA LEU A 177 -5.04 23.78 2.64
C LEU A 177 -6.19 24.59 2.03
N SER A 178 -6.53 24.28 0.78
CA SER A 178 -7.76 24.77 0.14
C SER A 178 -8.99 24.05 0.72
N PRO A 179 -10.21 24.58 0.51
CA PRO A 179 -11.42 23.88 0.93
C PRO A 179 -11.78 22.70 0.01
N PHE A 180 -11.04 22.47 -1.07
CA PHE A 180 -11.43 21.54 -2.13
C PHE A 180 -10.87 20.13 -1.90
N THR A 181 -11.77 19.16 -2.07
CA THR A 181 -11.52 17.72 -1.98
C THR A 181 -11.83 17.07 -3.32
N VAL A 182 -11.22 15.93 -3.63
CA VAL A 182 -11.54 15.17 -4.84
C VAL A 182 -12.71 14.22 -4.55
N PRO A 183 -13.79 14.19 -5.36
CA PRO A 183 -14.88 13.25 -5.21
C PRO A 183 -14.38 11.80 -5.16
N GLN A 184 -14.92 11.00 -4.25
CA GLN A 184 -14.49 9.61 -4.07
C GLN A 184 -14.68 8.79 -5.35
N GLU A 185 -15.75 9.03 -6.11
CA GLU A 185 -16.02 8.36 -7.39
C GLU A 185 -14.92 8.64 -8.42
N HIS A 186 -14.39 9.87 -8.45
CA HIS A 186 -13.28 10.23 -9.33
C HIS A 186 -11.98 9.53 -8.91
N GLN A 187 -11.69 9.48 -7.60
CA GLN A 187 -10.54 8.73 -7.09
C GLN A 187 -10.64 7.24 -7.43
N LEU A 188 -11.83 6.64 -7.26
CA LEU A 188 -12.11 5.25 -7.60
C LEU A 188 -11.94 4.97 -9.09
N ALA A 189 -12.41 5.84 -9.98
CA ALA A 189 -12.24 5.66 -11.43
C ALA A 189 -10.75 5.61 -11.83
N VAL A 190 -9.94 6.50 -11.27
CA VAL A 190 -8.48 6.50 -11.49
C VAL A 190 -7.85 5.22 -10.90
N LEU A 191 -8.19 4.87 -9.66
CA LEU A 191 -7.67 3.68 -8.98
C LEU A 191 -8.02 2.38 -9.72
N GLU A 192 -9.28 2.20 -10.13
CA GLU A 192 -9.71 1.01 -10.86
C GLU A 192 -9.01 0.86 -12.20
N GLY A 193 -8.70 1.96 -12.89
CA GLY A 193 -7.88 1.95 -14.10
C GLY A 193 -6.48 1.39 -13.82
N GLN A 194 -5.85 1.82 -12.74
CA GLN A 194 -4.51 1.35 -12.34
C GLN A 194 -4.53 -0.12 -11.88
N ILE A 195 -5.56 -0.52 -11.14
CA ILE A 195 -5.78 -1.93 -10.74
C ILE A 195 -5.96 -2.82 -11.97
N ALA A 196 -6.69 -2.37 -13.00
CA ALA A 196 -6.88 -3.16 -14.21
C ALA A 196 -5.55 -3.48 -14.89
N ILE A 197 -4.62 -2.52 -14.95
CA ILE A 197 -3.26 -2.75 -15.46
C ILE A 197 -2.49 -3.72 -14.54
N ALA A 198 -2.62 -3.59 -13.23
CA ALA A 198 -1.99 -4.50 -12.27
C ALA A 198 -2.42 -5.95 -12.50
N VAL A 199 -3.73 -6.18 -12.65
CA VAL A 199 -4.31 -7.50 -12.91
C VAL A 199 -3.88 -8.04 -14.27
N GLU A 200 -3.90 -7.21 -15.31
CA GLU A 200 -3.46 -7.57 -16.67
C GLU A 200 -2.01 -8.06 -16.68
N LEU A 201 -1.12 -7.34 -15.99
CA LEU A 201 0.32 -7.61 -15.97
C LEU A 201 0.77 -8.54 -14.84
N GLY A 202 -0.15 -9.00 -13.98
CA GLY A 202 0.18 -9.84 -12.82
C GLY A 202 1.04 -9.14 -11.77
N LYS A 203 0.83 -7.83 -11.56
CA LYS A 203 1.62 -6.99 -10.66
C LYS A 203 0.91 -6.81 -9.31
N ASN A 204 1.65 -7.01 -8.23
CA ASN A 204 1.14 -6.77 -6.87
C ASN A 204 0.97 -5.26 -6.63
N ILE A 205 0.12 -4.92 -5.67
CA ILE A 205 -0.31 -3.55 -5.40
C ILE A 205 0.05 -3.15 -3.97
N SER A 206 0.59 -1.94 -3.80
CA SER A 206 0.59 -1.24 -2.50
C SER A 206 -0.51 -0.18 -2.50
N LEU A 207 -1.52 -0.38 -1.63
CA LEU A 207 -2.80 0.32 -1.66
C LEU A 207 -2.97 1.26 -0.47
N HIS A 208 -3.09 2.54 -0.77
CA HIS A 208 -3.45 3.60 0.17
C HIS A 208 -4.95 3.60 0.49
N SER A 209 -5.29 3.73 1.77
CA SER A 209 -6.69 3.80 2.20
C SER A 209 -6.85 4.63 3.48
N VAL A 210 -7.19 5.90 3.34
CA VAL A 210 -7.39 6.83 4.48
C VAL A 210 -8.85 7.24 4.61
N LYS A 211 -9.41 6.97 5.80
CA LYS A 211 -10.83 7.22 6.15
C LYS A 211 -11.83 6.59 5.17
N ALA A 212 -11.41 5.55 4.46
CA ALA A 212 -12.13 4.94 3.34
C ALA A 212 -12.55 3.48 3.57
N SER A 213 -12.60 2.98 4.81
CA SER A 213 -12.81 1.55 5.12
C SER A 213 -13.97 0.89 4.34
N GLY A 214 -15.15 1.52 4.32
CA GLY A 214 -16.31 1.02 3.56
C GLY A 214 -16.07 1.00 2.05
N ALA A 215 -15.42 2.03 1.51
CA ALA A 215 -15.07 2.10 0.09
C ALA A 215 -14.02 1.04 -0.29
N THR A 216 -13.04 0.79 0.59
CA THR A 216 -12.01 -0.24 0.41
C THR A 216 -12.60 -1.66 0.42
N ILE A 217 -13.58 -1.94 1.30
CA ILE A 217 -14.29 -3.23 1.32
C ILE A 217 -15.06 -3.44 0.01
N GLU A 218 -15.84 -2.43 -0.43
CA GLU A 218 -16.59 -2.54 -1.68
C GLU A 218 -15.66 -2.61 -2.89
N LEU A 219 -14.53 -1.91 -2.88
CA LEU A 219 -13.51 -2.02 -3.92
C LEU A 219 -13.03 -3.46 -4.07
N PHE A 220 -12.61 -4.12 -2.98
CA PHE A 220 -12.12 -5.51 -3.06
C PHE A 220 -13.18 -6.48 -3.54
N LYS A 221 -14.43 -6.31 -3.10
CA LYS A 221 -15.56 -7.09 -3.60
C LYS A 221 -15.78 -6.86 -5.09
N ASN A 222 -15.74 -5.61 -5.55
CA ASN A 222 -15.93 -5.25 -6.95
C ASN A 222 -14.78 -5.77 -7.83
N MET A 223 -13.53 -5.65 -7.39
CA MET A 223 -12.37 -6.14 -8.14
C MET A 223 -12.41 -7.66 -8.27
N ARG A 224 -12.79 -8.38 -7.19
CA ARG A 224 -13.04 -9.82 -7.25
C ARG A 224 -14.15 -10.18 -8.24
N ASN A 225 -15.28 -9.48 -8.20
CA ASN A 225 -16.41 -9.74 -9.11
C ASN A 225 -16.04 -9.45 -10.58
N LYS A 226 -15.28 -8.38 -10.83
CA LYS A 226 -14.91 -7.89 -12.17
C LYS A 226 -13.80 -8.74 -12.81
N HIS A 227 -12.81 -9.15 -12.02
CA HIS A 227 -11.59 -9.80 -12.54
C HIS A 227 -11.44 -11.28 -12.13
N GLY A 228 -12.29 -11.78 -11.23
CA GLY A 228 -12.34 -13.19 -10.84
C GLY A 228 -10.99 -13.75 -10.40
N ALA A 229 -10.59 -14.88 -10.99
CA ALA A 229 -9.34 -15.55 -10.67
C ALA A 229 -8.09 -14.71 -10.97
N ALA A 230 -8.15 -13.75 -11.88
CA ALA A 230 -7.00 -12.89 -12.20
C ALA A 230 -6.70 -11.92 -11.04
N TRP A 231 -7.74 -11.41 -10.36
CA TRP A 231 -7.57 -10.61 -9.14
C TRP A 231 -6.90 -11.40 -8.03
N GLU A 232 -7.32 -12.65 -7.81
CA GLU A 232 -6.77 -13.50 -6.75
C GLU A 232 -5.35 -14.03 -7.06
N LYS A 233 -4.82 -13.76 -8.26
CA LYS A 233 -3.43 -14.07 -8.64
C LYS A 233 -2.46 -12.94 -8.34
N ILE A 234 -2.93 -11.73 -8.08
CA ILE A 234 -2.10 -10.63 -7.59
C ILE A 234 -2.38 -10.40 -6.11
N ASN A 235 -1.37 -9.99 -5.36
CA ASN A 235 -1.53 -9.61 -3.96
C ASN A 235 -1.66 -8.09 -3.80
N VAL A 236 -2.36 -7.69 -2.76
CA VAL A 236 -2.58 -6.29 -2.39
C VAL A 236 -2.13 -6.08 -0.96
N ASP A 237 -1.22 -5.14 -0.76
CA ASP A 237 -0.80 -4.67 0.54
C ASP A 237 -1.64 -3.45 0.92
N LEU A 238 -2.45 -3.54 1.97
CA LEU A 238 -3.05 -2.38 2.60
C LEU A 238 -1.98 -1.70 3.44
N HIS A 239 -1.30 -0.73 2.84
CA HIS A 239 -0.15 -0.11 3.47
C HIS A 239 -0.56 0.81 4.63
N SER A 240 0.32 0.96 5.61
CA SER A 240 0.11 1.73 6.84
C SER A 240 -1.31 1.56 7.41
N CYS A 241 -1.79 0.31 7.46
CA CYS A 241 -3.21 0.01 7.63
C CYS A 241 -3.78 0.62 8.93
N THR A 242 -4.84 1.42 8.80
CA THR A 242 -5.54 2.07 9.94
C THR A 242 -6.92 1.50 10.23
N LEU A 243 -7.25 0.33 9.67
CA LEU A 243 -8.50 -0.37 9.92
C LEU A 243 -8.57 -0.90 11.36
N SER A 244 -9.78 -1.10 11.88
CA SER A 244 -9.95 -1.83 13.14
C SER A 244 -9.62 -3.32 12.94
N GLY A 245 -9.19 -4.00 14.00
CA GLY A 245 -8.92 -5.45 13.95
C GLY A 245 -10.14 -6.28 13.51
N GLU A 246 -11.35 -5.85 13.85
CA GLU A 246 -12.60 -6.47 13.38
C GLU A 246 -12.78 -6.31 11.87
N THR A 247 -12.61 -5.09 11.37
CA THR A 247 -12.72 -4.79 9.93
C THR A 247 -11.68 -5.58 9.14
N TRP A 248 -10.44 -5.61 9.64
CA TRP A 248 -9.36 -6.40 9.06
C TRP A 248 -9.72 -7.89 8.98
N LYS A 249 -10.19 -8.50 10.07
CA LYS A 249 -10.58 -9.92 10.08
C LYS A 249 -11.67 -10.24 9.05
N SER A 250 -12.59 -9.31 8.80
CA SER A 250 -13.59 -9.46 7.75
C SER A 250 -12.95 -9.51 6.35
N ILE A 251 -12.04 -8.56 6.06
CA ILE A 251 -11.31 -8.50 4.79
C ILE A 251 -10.42 -9.74 4.61
N GLU A 252 -9.63 -10.08 5.61
CA GLU A 252 -8.70 -11.22 5.60
C GLU A 252 -9.40 -12.55 5.32
N LYS A 253 -10.59 -12.73 5.90
CA LYS A 253 -11.43 -13.91 5.68
C LYS A 253 -12.00 -13.95 4.27
N ALA A 254 -12.39 -12.79 3.72
CA ALA A 254 -13.02 -12.70 2.42
C ALA A 254 -12.04 -12.75 1.24
N HIS A 255 -10.83 -12.21 1.43
CA HIS A 255 -9.83 -11.98 0.39
C HIS A 255 -8.48 -12.55 0.83
N GLN A 256 -8.00 -13.59 0.15
CA GLN A 256 -6.75 -14.27 0.54
C GLN A 256 -5.49 -13.58 0.06
N ASN A 257 -5.65 -12.77 -0.98
CA ASN A 257 -4.60 -12.02 -1.61
C ASN A 257 -4.34 -10.65 -0.94
N VAL A 258 -5.02 -10.33 0.17
CA VAL A 258 -4.84 -9.06 0.88
C VAL A 258 -3.94 -9.26 2.10
N TYR A 259 -2.91 -8.42 2.17
CA TYR A 259 -1.92 -8.30 3.24
C TYR A 259 -2.05 -6.92 3.88
N LEU A 260 -1.44 -6.74 5.05
CA LEU A 260 -1.26 -5.42 5.63
C LEU A 260 0.19 -5.22 6.04
N SER A 261 0.64 -3.99 5.90
CA SER A 261 1.87 -3.50 6.48
C SER A 261 1.57 -2.36 7.46
N LEU A 262 2.55 -2.09 8.32
CA LEU A 262 2.48 -1.05 9.34
C LEU A 262 3.79 -0.26 9.32
N SER A 263 3.69 1.03 9.61
CA SER A 263 4.82 1.96 9.70
C SER A 263 4.88 2.64 11.07
N THR A 264 6.07 3.09 11.45
CA THR A 264 6.22 3.91 12.66
C THR A 264 5.63 5.30 12.45
N ALA A 265 5.68 5.82 11.21
CA ALA A 265 5.26 7.17 10.87
C ALA A 265 3.75 7.38 10.97
N ILE A 266 2.94 6.39 10.58
CA ILE A 266 1.47 6.55 10.49
C ILE A 266 0.73 5.85 11.63
N ASN A 267 1.17 4.66 12.00
CA ASN A 267 0.40 3.80 12.91
C ASN A 267 0.67 4.09 14.38
N ILE A 268 1.81 4.69 14.73
CA ILE A 268 2.14 5.06 16.11
C ILE A 268 1.52 6.41 16.44
N ARG A 269 0.49 6.39 17.30
CA ARG A 269 -0.23 7.58 17.73
C ARG A 269 -0.25 7.66 19.25
N PRO A 270 -0.01 8.85 19.84
CA PRO A 270 -0.14 9.02 21.28
C PRO A 270 -1.51 8.56 21.77
N ASN A 271 -1.54 7.84 22.89
CA ASN A 271 -2.75 7.36 23.55
C ASN A 271 -3.63 6.42 22.69
N SER A 272 -3.08 5.77 21.66
CA SER A 272 -3.81 4.79 20.85
C SER A 272 -3.18 3.40 20.95
N THR A 273 -4.02 2.39 21.18
CA THR A 273 -3.64 0.98 21.14
C THR A 273 -4.09 0.29 19.85
N ALA A 274 -4.62 1.04 18.88
CA ALA A 274 -5.23 0.50 17.66
C ALA A 274 -4.24 -0.34 16.84
N VAL A 275 -2.99 0.12 16.70
CA VAL A 275 -1.94 -0.62 16.00
C VAL A 275 -1.62 -1.94 16.71
N LEU A 276 -1.57 -1.96 18.05
CA LEU A 276 -1.29 -3.18 18.83
C LEU A 276 -2.43 -4.19 18.66
N GLN A 277 -3.67 -3.73 18.72
CA GLN A 277 -4.85 -4.56 18.47
C GLN A 277 -4.88 -5.13 17.05
N LEU A 278 -4.47 -4.33 16.05
CA LEU A 278 -4.39 -4.77 14.66
C LEU A 278 -3.28 -5.82 14.48
N ILE A 279 -2.10 -5.60 15.06
CA ILE A 279 -1.01 -6.58 15.08
C ILE A 279 -1.52 -7.89 15.68
N GLN A 280 -2.17 -7.87 16.85
CA GLN A 280 -2.67 -9.08 17.51
C GLN A 280 -3.79 -9.77 16.71
N SER A 281 -4.62 -9.00 16.00
CA SER A 281 -5.81 -9.51 15.30
C SER A 281 -5.50 -10.13 13.93
N CYS A 282 -4.45 -9.66 13.26
CA CYS A 282 -4.06 -10.12 11.93
C CYS A 282 -3.61 -11.59 11.94
N ASP A 283 -3.77 -12.31 10.83
CA ASP A 283 -3.08 -13.57 10.59
C ASP A 283 -1.56 -13.27 10.54
N PRO A 284 -0.74 -13.99 11.32
CA PRO A 284 0.70 -13.75 11.36
C PRO A 284 1.39 -13.89 9.99
N THR A 285 0.80 -14.62 9.05
CA THR A 285 1.34 -14.87 7.70
C THR A 285 1.05 -13.76 6.70
N ARG A 286 0.24 -12.76 7.08
CA ARG A 286 -0.18 -11.64 6.23
C ARG A 286 0.28 -10.28 6.71
N LEU A 287 1.14 -10.27 7.73
CA LEU A 287 1.68 -9.07 8.35
C LEU A 287 3.04 -8.73 7.74
N MET A 288 3.21 -7.51 7.26
CA MET A 288 4.47 -6.97 6.76
C MET A 288 4.84 -5.68 7.52
N VAL A 289 6.04 -5.16 7.28
CA VAL A 289 6.57 -3.96 7.96
C VAL A 289 7.18 -3.00 6.95
N GLU A 290 7.06 -1.72 7.22
CA GLU A 290 7.50 -0.65 6.33
C GLU A 290 7.97 0.57 7.13
N SER A 291 8.60 1.52 6.44
CA SER A 291 8.94 2.82 7.03
C SER A 291 7.90 3.90 6.75
N ASP A 292 7.24 3.86 5.60
CA ASP A 292 6.45 4.96 5.03
C ASP A 292 7.14 6.33 5.19
N PHE A 293 8.43 6.37 4.82
CA PHE A 293 9.28 7.51 5.14
C PHE A 293 9.98 8.10 3.90
N PRO A 294 10.13 9.45 3.85
CA PRO A 294 10.67 10.10 2.66
C PRO A 294 12.20 10.12 2.60
N TYR A 295 12.89 9.82 3.70
CA TYR A 295 14.35 9.82 3.77
C TYR A 295 14.88 8.38 3.72
N ILE A 296 15.51 8.03 2.60
CA ILE A 296 16.03 6.67 2.37
C ILE A 296 17.02 6.21 3.46
N SER A 297 17.82 7.13 4.00
CA SER A 297 18.80 6.85 5.07
C SER A 297 18.15 6.41 6.39
N HIS A 298 16.86 6.70 6.59
CA HIS A 298 16.13 6.34 7.81
C HIS A 298 15.25 5.10 7.65
N THR A 299 15.15 4.54 6.44
CA THR A 299 14.32 3.34 6.16
C THR A 299 14.73 2.17 7.06
N THR A 300 16.03 1.84 7.09
CA THR A 300 16.59 0.75 7.92
C THR A 300 16.09 0.80 9.37
N GLN A 301 16.29 1.93 10.06
CA GLN A 301 15.93 2.05 11.48
C GLN A 301 14.41 1.98 11.68
N ARG A 302 13.63 2.66 10.84
CA ARG A 302 12.17 2.72 10.99
C ARG A 302 11.49 1.39 10.72
N THR A 303 11.92 0.67 9.69
CA THR A 303 11.43 -0.67 9.39
C THR A 303 11.82 -1.65 10.50
N TRP A 304 13.05 -1.54 11.02
CA TRP A 304 13.50 -2.34 12.16
C TRP A 304 12.67 -2.09 13.41
N ASP A 305 12.43 -0.83 13.76
CA ASP A 305 11.65 -0.46 14.93
C ASP A 305 10.21 -0.99 14.86
N MET A 306 9.60 -0.97 13.68
CA MET A 306 8.29 -1.57 13.47
C MET A 306 8.31 -3.09 13.58
N LEU A 307 9.36 -3.75 13.06
CA LEU A 307 9.54 -5.19 13.24
C LEU A 307 9.69 -5.56 14.71
N CYS A 308 10.48 -4.81 15.49
CA CYS A 308 10.62 -4.98 16.93
C CYS A 308 9.27 -4.83 17.65
N LEU A 309 8.46 -3.84 17.25
CA LEU A 309 7.11 -3.67 17.80
C LEU A 309 6.23 -4.89 17.49
N VAL A 310 6.19 -5.33 16.23
CA VAL A 310 5.44 -6.52 15.82
C VAL A 310 5.88 -7.76 16.61
N ALA A 311 7.19 -7.97 16.73
CA ALA A 311 7.76 -9.09 17.46
C ALA A 311 7.33 -9.08 18.93
N ARG A 312 7.40 -7.92 19.59
CA ARG A 312 6.98 -7.74 20.98
C ARG A 312 5.51 -8.09 21.17
N GLU A 313 4.62 -7.52 20.35
CA GLU A 313 3.17 -7.73 20.47
C GLU A 313 2.74 -9.16 20.12
N ARG A 314 3.55 -9.89 19.34
CA ARG A 314 3.32 -11.30 18.98
C ARG A 314 4.05 -12.29 19.86
N GLY A 315 4.93 -11.84 20.75
CA GLY A 315 5.83 -12.71 21.52
C GLY A 315 6.82 -13.49 20.64
N TRP A 316 7.21 -12.94 19.49
CA TRP A 316 8.21 -13.54 18.62
C TRP A 316 9.62 -13.19 19.10
N ARG A 317 10.52 -14.18 19.06
CA ARG A 317 11.94 -13.95 19.29
C ARG A 317 12.50 -13.06 18.17
N ILE A 318 13.40 -12.15 18.52
CA ILE A 318 14.22 -11.42 17.55
C ILE A 318 15.50 -12.21 17.26
N GLU A 319 15.88 -12.30 15.99
CA GLU A 319 17.14 -12.88 15.55
C GLU A 319 18.35 -12.02 15.95
N GLU A 320 19.28 -12.60 16.72
CA GLU A 320 20.61 -12.04 16.98
C GLU A 320 21.59 -12.40 15.85
N GLU A 321 21.47 -13.62 15.33
CA GLU A 321 22.23 -14.17 14.22
C GLU A 321 21.29 -14.87 13.22
N TRP A 322 21.72 -14.96 11.97
CA TRP A 322 20.99 -15.69 10.93
C TRP A 322 21.49 -17.14 10.83
N ASN A 323 20.73 -18.07 11.43
CA ASN A 323 21.12 -19.47 11.57
C ASN A 323 20.11 -20.46 10.94
N TYR A 324 19.32 -19.99 9.98
CA TYR A 324 18.36 -20.84 9.27
C TYR A 324 19.03 -21.60 8.12
N PRO A 325 18.67 -22.87 7.88
CA PRO A 325 19.12 -23.61 6.70
C PRO A 325 18.66 -22.93 5.41
N GLU A 326 19.52 -22.91 4.38
CA GLU A 326 19.25 -22.29 3.06
C GLU A 326 17.95 -22.80 2.39
N THR A 327 17.49 -24.00 2.71
CA THR A 327 16.36 -24.68 2.04
C THR A 327 15.03 -24.60 2.78
N THR A 328 14.85 -23.67 3.73
CA THR A 328 13.60 -23.55 4.51
C THR A 328 12.44 -22.84 3.81
N GLU A 329 12.45 -22.70 2.47
CA GLU A 329 11.28 -22.22 1.72
C GLU A 329 10.17 -23.29 1.77
N ARG A 330 9.34 -23.25 2.82
CA ARG A 330 8.06 -23.96 2.82
C ARG A 330 7.04 -23.17 2.01
N THR A 331 6.40 -23.87 1.08
CA THR A 331 5.34 -23.37 0.19
C THR A 331 3.96 -23.30 0.87
N ASP A 332 3.84 -23.76 2.13
CA ASP A 332 2.54 -24.00 2.77
C ASP A 332 1.99 -22.80 3.54
N GLY A 333 2.67 -21.65 3.54
CA GLY A 333 2.20 -20.44 4.20
C GLY A 333 1.96 -20.65 5.69
N LYS A 334 2.79 -21.48 6.34
CA LYS A 334 2.77 -21.68 7.79
C LYS A 334 4.08 -21.29 8.41
N HIS A 335 3.93 -20.63 9.53
CA HIS A 335 4.99 -20.14 10.39
C HIS A 335 5.45 -21.27 11.32
N GLU A 336 6.73 -21.65 11.28
CA GLU A 336 7.28 -22.63 12.23
C GLU A 336 7.47 -21.97 13.61
N GLN A 337 7.24 -22.70 14.70
CA GLN A 337 7.36 -22.14 16.05
C GLN A 337 8.78 -21.66 16.38
N THR A 338 9.80 -22.29 15.80
CA THR A 338 11.22 -21.97 16.01
C THR A 338 11.66 -20.68 15.32
N TRP A 339 10.88 -20.17 14.36
CA TRP A 339 11.22 -18.94 13.64
C TRP A 339 11.07 -17.72 14.54
N GLY A 340 12.04 -16.83 14.44
CA GLY A 340 11.97 -15.47 14.95
C GLY A 340 11.21 -14.55 14.01
N ALA A 341 11.13 -13.27 14.39
CA ALA A 341 10.35 -12.28 13.69
C ALA A 341 10.86 -11.99 12.28
N VAL A 342 12.19 -11.91 12.09
CA VAL A 342 12.78 -11.61 10.78
C VAL A 342 12.45 -12.70 9.79
N LYS A 343 12.60 -13.98 10.17
CA LYS A 343 12.27 -15.09 9.27
C LYS A 343 10.79 -15.15 8.90
N ARG A 344 9.90 -14.82 9.85
CA ARG A 344 8.46 -14.75 9.62
C ARG A 344 8.10 -13.66 8.61
N ILE A 345 8.62 -12.46 8.81
CA ILE A 345 8.36 -11.32 7.92
C ILE A 345 8.98 -11.55 6.54
N GLU A 346 10.20 -12.11 6.46
CA GLU A 346 10.83 -12.52 5.21
C GLU A 346 9.93 -13.52 4.44
N SER A 347 9.41 -14.54 5.14
CA SER A 347 8.50 -15.52 4.55
C SER A 347 7.20 -14.89 4.04
N ASN A 348 6.67 -13.91 4.77
CA ASN A 348 5.46 -13.20 4.36
C ASN A 348 5.70 -12.39 3.09
N TRP A 349 6.80 -11.62 3.04
CA TRP A 349 7.22 -10.89 1.83
C TRP A 349 7.45 -11.83 0.64
N ASN A 350 8.14 -12.95 0.85
CA ASN A 350 8.39 -13.94 -0.19
C ASN A 350 7.11 -14.57 -0.73
N THR A 351 6.07 -14.70 0.10
CA THR A 351 4.75 -15.16 -0.33
C THR A 351 4.00 -14.05 -1.07
N PHE A 352 4.02 -12.83 -0.55
CA PHE A 352 3.42 -11.66 -1.17
C PHE A 352 3.97 -11.42 -2.59
N ARG A 353 5.30 -11.41 -2.76
CA ARG A 353 5.94 -11.13 -4.06
C ARG A 353 5.65 -12.20 -5.13
N LYS A 354 5.38 -13.45 -4.74
CA LYS A 354 5.07 -14.56 -5.68
C LYS A 354 3.70 -14.43 -6.33
N GLY A 355 2.85 -13.51 -5.86
CA GLY A 355 1.47 -13.37 -6.30
C GLY A 355 0.50 -14.23 -5.50
N GLY A 356 -0.78 -13.97 -5.67
CA GLY A 356 -1.86 -14.68 -4.99
C GLY A 356 -2.03 -16.10 -5.51
N LYS A 357 -2.67 -16.96 -4.71
CA LYS A 357 -2.85 -18.39 -5.03
C LYS A 357 -3.97 -18.66 -6.05
N GLY A 358 -4.60 -17.61 -6.58
CA GLY A 358 -5.82 -17.71 -7.38
C GLY A 358 -7.05 -17.99 -6.53
N LEU A 359 -8.21 -18.18 -7.17
CA LEU A 359 -9.39 -18.67 -6.46
C LEU A 359 -9.04 -20.02 -5.84
N LEU A 360 -9.19 -20.14 -4.51
CA LEU A 360 -9.25 -21.47 -3.93
C LEU A 360 -10.40 -22.23 -4.60
N PRO A 361 -10.25 -23.54 -4.83
CA PRO A 361 -11.41 -24.37 -5.16
C PRO A 361 -12.47 -24.08 -4.10
N ASP A 362 -13.71 -23.81 -4.52
CA ASP A 362 -14.82 -23.62 -3.58
C ASP A 362 -14.74 -24.74 -2.55
N GLN A 363 -14.39 -24.38 -1.30
CA GLN A 363 -14.53 -25.32 -0.21
C GLN A 363 -16.04 -25.46 -0.05
N GLU A 364 -16.58 -26.52 -0.67
CA GLU A 364 -17.98 -26.89 -0.65
C GLU A 364 -18.52 -26.59 0.75
N SER A 365 -19.41 -25.60 0.87
CA SER A 365 -19.83 -25.15 2.18
C SER A 365 -20.44 -26.34 2.92
N ARG A 366 -20.35 -26.41 4.26
CA ARG A 366 -21.00 -27.51 5.01
C ARG A 366 -22.49 -27.66 4.64
N LYS A 367 -23.13 -26.56 4.22
CA LYS A 367 -24.51 -26.55 3.77
C LYS A 367 -24.65 -27.19 2.38
N ASP A 368 -23.79 -26.83 1.43
CA ASP A 368 -23.81 -27.38 0.06
C ASP A 368 -23.40 -28.85 0.05
N ARG A 369 -22.40 -29.22 0.84
CA ARG A 369 -22.03 -30.62 1.04
C ARG A 369 -23.17 -31.44 1.63
N ARG A 370 -23.90 -30.90 2.62
CA ARG A 370 -25.09 -31.56 3.20
C ARG A 370 -26.24 -31.63 2.20
N LEU A 371 -26.43 -30.63 1.35
CA LEU A 371 -27.46 -30.59 0.32
C LEU A 371 -27.13 -31.61 -0.80
N ASN A 372 -25.88 -31.69 -1.22
CA ASN A 372 -25.38 -32.65 -2.19
C ASN A 372 -25.42 -34.09 -1.66
N GLU A 373 -25.09 -34.30 -0.37
CA GLU A 373 -25.26 -35.59 0.31
C GLU A 373 -26.74 -36.00 0.37
N LEU A 374 -27.66 -35.07 0.65
CA LEU A 374 -29.10 -35.33 0.63
C LEU A 374 -29.60 -35.63 -0.79
N GLN A 375 -29.18 -34.88 -1.80
CA GLN A 375 -29.56 -35.11 -3.19
C GLN A 375 -29.07 -36.46 -3.71
N ARG A 376 -27.86 -36.91 -3.33
CA ARG A 376 -27.38 -38.26 -3.66
C ARG A 376 -28.15 -39.36 -2.93
N LYS A 377 -28.59 -39.10 -1.70
CA LYS A 377 -29.34 -40.08 -0.89
C LYS A 377 -30.78 -40.29 -1.37
N TYR A 378 -31.36 -39.28 -2.01
CA TYR A 378 -32.74 -39.29 -2.49
C TYR A 378 -32.83 -39.20 -4.03
N ALA A 379 -31.72 -39.40 -4.73
CA ALA A 379 -31.78 -39.62 -6.16
C ALA A 379 -32.58 -40.91 -6.39
N PRO A 380 -33.61 -40.89 -7.26
CA PRO A 380 -34.28 -42.12 -7.65
C PRO A 380 -33.21 -43.04 -8.27
N ASP A 381 -33.18 -44.29 -7.82
CA ASP A 381 -32.42 -45.32 -8.52
C ASP A 381 -33.08 -45.46 -9.89
N ASP A 382 -32.38 -45.01 -10.94
CA ASP A 382 -32.71 -45.35 -12.32
C ASP A 382 -32.33 -46.82 -12.53
N ASP A 383 -33.06 -47.72 -11.88
CA ASP A 383 -33.15 -49.14 -12.21
C ASP A 383 -34.56 -49.62 -11.83
N ASP A 384 -35.30 -49.98 -12.88
CA ASP A 384 -36.64 -50.60 -13.01
C ASP A 384 -37.91 -49.71 -13.05
#